data_AF-A0A4Q3NJ96-F1
#
_entry.id   AF-A0A4Q3NJ96-F1
#
_cell.length_a   1.000
_cell.length_b   1.000
_cell.length_c   1.000
_cell.angle_alpha   90.00
_cell.angle_beta   90.00
_cell.angle_gamma   90.00
#
_symmetry.space_group_name_H-M   'P 1'
#
loop_
_entity.id
_entity.type
_entity.pdbx_description
1 polymer ?
#
loop_
_entity_poly.entity_id
_entity_poly.type
_entity_poly.pdbx_seq_one_letter_code
_entity_poly.pdbx_strand_id
1 'polypeptide(L)'
;SVAKVEAITGTDIIRNWGASTSVNASGLLSLTTHYFTVIMRDGAGNKALYSPVSFTTRGTIFVTQGEVLGDMNVLGEALRPEGPIGRADYFCNHDANKPANSKTYKALLVLPGVRVACTTTNCAGGISERLDWPLKPLTTYKNLADQVIDTTGADALFTFNNIDTGGLDNQIVESTQLAWTGMKTTYYQSNNSCSGWTSRSSSAFGGSASTDSYIQSVLGGGNSYSAVKTGAYDIDAASVTILNKKLYPPILIIE
;
A
#
# COMPACT_ATOMS: atom_id res chain seq x y z
N SER A 1 -4.78 -24.12 -23.75
CA SER A 1 -4.22 -24.90 -24.87
C SER A 1 -3.12 -24.07 -25.52
N VAL A 2 -2.15 -24.72 -26.16
CA VAL A 2 -1.04 -24.05 -26.87
C VAL A 2 -1.56 -22.97 -27.83
N ALA A 3 -2.54 -23.32 -28.68
CA ALA A 3 -3.13 -22.37 -29.62
C ALA A 3 -3.74 -21.09 -28.99
N LYS A 4 -4.25 -21.17 -27.75
CA LYS A 4 -4.78 -19.99 -27.05
C LYS A 4 -3.66 -19.05 -26.58
N VAL A 5 -2.54 -19.61 -26.14
CA VAL A 5 -1.39 -18.83 -25.67
C VAL A 5 -0.66 -18.19 -26.85
N GLU A 6 -0.58 -18.88 -27.99
CA GLU A 6 0.03 -18.34 -29.21
C GLU A 6 -0.78 -17.24 -29.88
N ALA A 7 -2.07 -17.10 -29.56
CA ALA A 7 -2.91 -16.01 -30.04
C ALA A 7 -2.73 -14.72 -29.22
N ILE A 8 -1.99 -14.76 -28.09
CA ILE A 8 -1.72 -13.59 -27.25
C ILE A 8 -0.68 -12.72 -27.96
N THR A 9 -0.90 -11.41 -27.95
CA THR A 9 -0.02 -10.41 -28.56
C THR A 9 0.07 -9.17 -27.67
N GLY A 10 1.05 -8.30 -27.93
CA GLY A 10 1.17 -7.02 -27.23
C GLY A 10 1.72 -7.13 -25.80
N THR A 11 1.20 -6.28 -24.91
CA THR A 11 1.74 -6.04 -23.55
C THR A 11 1.50 -7.18 -22.57
N ASP A 12 0.66 -8.15 -22.92
CA ASP A 12 0.41 -9.35 -22.11
C ASP A 12 1.55 -10.37 -22.21
N ILE A 13 2.49 -10.17 -23.14
CA ILE A 13 3.71 -10.96 -23.27
C ILE A 13 4.82 -10.31 -22.42
N ILE A 14 5.08 -10.89 -21.25
CA ILE A 14 6.19 -10.46 -20.37
C ILE A 14 7.55 -10.74 -21.04
N ARG A 15 7.65 -11.85 -21.79
CA ARG A 15 8.82 -12.21 -22.56
C ARG A 15 8.45 -13.03 -23.79
N ASN A 16 9.08 -12.74 -24.92
CA ASN A 16 9.01 -13.56 -26.12
C ASN A 16 10.03 -14.73 -26.05
N TRP A 17 10.00 -15.65 -27.02
CA TRP A 17 10.89 -16.81 -27.11
C TRP A 17 12.36 -16.45 -26.82
N GLY A 18 13.00 -17.18 -25.90
CA GLY A 18 14.39 -16.96 -25.51
C GLY A 18 14.95 -18.12 -24.71
N ALA A 19 16.28 -18.20 -24.63
CA ALA A 19 17.05 -19.32 -24.08
C ALA A 19 17.34 -19.21 -22.55
N SER A 20 16.53 -18.47 -21.78
CA SER A 20 16.79 -18.26 -20.34
C SER A 20 15.66 -18.78 -19.48
N THR A 21 16.02 -19.46 -18.40
CA THR A 21 15.09 -20.14 -17.49
C THR A 21 14.46 -19.21 -16.45
N SER A 22 14.67 -17.90 -16.56
CA SER A 22 14.13 -16.89 -15.65
C SER A 22 13.84 -15.56 -16.36
N VAL A 23 12.82 -14.85 -15.85
CA VAL A 23 12.44 -13.50 -16.26
C VAL A 23 11.88 -12.76 -15.07
N ASN A 24 12.17 -11.45 -15.02
CA ASN A 24 11.54 -10.55 -14.09
C ASN A 24 10.26 -10.00 -14.71
N ALA A 25 9.12 -10.23 -14.05
CA ALA A 25 7.87 -9.57 -14.39
C ALA A 25 7.84 -8.16 -13.76
N SER A 26 7.71 -7.13 -14.58
CA SER A 26 7.60 -5.73 -14.13
C SER A 26 6.25 -5.13 -14.53
N GLY A 27 5.90 -3.97 -13.98
CA GLY A 27 4.66 -3.27 -14.32
C GLY A 27 3.37 -3.93 -13.80
N LEU A 28 3.47 -4.94 -12.94
CA LEU A 28 2.31 -5.62 -12.37
C LEU A 28 1.47 -4.65 -11.51
N LEU A 29 0.14 -4.79 -11.60
CA LEU A 29 -0.77 -4.16 -10.63
C LEU A 29 -0.42 -4.64 -9.23
N SER A 30 -0.39 -3.73 -8.26
CA SER A 30 -0.11 -4.06 -6.86
C SER A 30 -1.37 -4.74 -6.31
N LEU A 31 -1.28 -5.45 -5.19
CA LEU A 31 -2.46 -5.99 -4.50
C LEU A 31 -3.36 -6.89 -5.37
N THR A 32 -2.79 -7.45 -6.42
CA THR A 32 -3.55 -8.12 -7.49
C THR A 32 -2.95 -9.50 -7.67
N THR A 33 -3.80 -10.51 -7.71
CA THR A 33 -3.41 -11.86 -8.09
C THR A 33 -3.23 -11.90 -9.60
N HIS A 34 -1.98 -12.00 -10.02
CA HIS A 34 -1.60 -12.30 -11.39
C HIS A 34 -1.49 -13.80 -11.56
N TYR A 35 -1.94 -14.30 -12.69
CA TYR A 35 -1.68 -15.67 -13.07
C TYR A 35 -0.57 -15.67 -14.09
N PHE A 36 0.08 -16.80 -14.25
CA PHE A 36 1.34 -16.88 -14.92
C PHE A 36 1.46 -18.28 -15.55
N THR A 37 1.64 -18.43 -16.88
CA THR A 37 1.92 -19.75 -17.48
C THR A 37 2.96 -19.70 -18.57
N VAL A 38 3.75 -20.76 -18.58
CA VAL A 38 4.91 -20.89 -19.46
C VAL A 38 4.56 -21.76 -20.66
N ILE A 39 5.07 -21.40 -21.84
CA ILE A 39 5.09 -22.25 -23.04
C ILE A 39 6.53 -22.60 -23.41
N MET A 40 6.82 -23.90 -23.43
CA MET A 40 8.10 -24.47 -23.83
C MET A 40 8.08 -24.85 -25.31
N ARG A 41 9.25 -24.82 -25.96
CA ARG A 41 9.47 -25.42 -27.28
C ARG A 41 10.79 -26.19 -27.32
N ASP A 42 10.75 -27.45 -27.75
CA ASP A 42 11.96 -28.27 -27.90
C ASP A 42 12.73 -27.98 -29.22
N GLY A 43 13.87 -28.65 -29.40
CA GLY A 43 14.70 -28.53 -30.60
C GLY A 43 14.06 -29.10 -31.88
N ALA A 44 13.02 -29.93 -31.74
CA ALA A 44 12.22 -30.45 -32.84
C ALA A 44 11.00 -29.55 -33.17
N GLY A 45 10.77 -28.49 -32.39
CA GLY A 45 9.67 -27.56 -32.57
C GLY A 45 8.38 -27.96 -31.85
N ASN A 46 8.37 -29.05 -31.08
CA ASN A 46 7.22 -29.46 -30.28
C ASN A 46 7.01 -28.47 -29.14
N LYS A 47 5.74 -28.15 -28.83
CA LYS A 47 5.38 -27.16 -27.82
C LYS A 47 4.57 -27.78 -26.70
N ALA A 48 4.87 -27.39 -25.47
CA ALA A 48 4.16 -27.82 -24.28
C ALA A 48 3.78 -26.61 -23.43
N LEU A 49 2.60 -26.68 -22.82
CA LEU A 49 2.13 -25.66 -21.89
C LEU A 49 2.27 -26.18 -20.46
N TYR A 50 2.90 -25.38 -19.60
CA TYR A 50 2.95 -25.68 -18.17
C TYR A 50 1.63 -25.34 -17.48
N SER A 51 1.46 -25.86 -16.27
CA SER A 51 0.35 -25.48 -15.41
C SER A 51 0.50 -24.02 -14.97
N PRO A 52 -0.58 -23.20 -15.05
CA PRO A 52 -0.52 -21.84 -14.56
C PRO A 52 -0.21 -21.79 -13.07
N VAL A 53 0.69 -20.88 -12.69
CA VAL A 53 0.93 -20.46 -11.31
C VAL A 53 0.27 -19.10 -11.07
N SER A 54 0.02 -18.76 -9.82
CA SER A 54 -0.49 -17.44 -9.45
C SER A 54 0.40 -16.78 -8.43
N PHE A 55 0.51 -15.46 -8.51
CA PHE A 55 1.26 -14.64 -7.57
C PHE A 55 0.47 -13.38 -7.25
N THR A 56 0.24 -13.13 -5.97
CA THR A 56 -0.36 -11.88 -5.51
C THR A 56 0.74 -10.90 -5.18
N THR A 57 0.73 -9.76 -5.88
CA THR A 57 1.66 -8.66 -5.60
C THR A 57 1.40 -8.08 -4.21
N ARG A 58 2.49 -7.78 -3.50
CA ARG A 58 2.44 -7.19 -2.16
C ARG A 58 2.16 -5.69 -2.20
N GLY A 59 1.58 -5.17 -1.13
CA GLY A 59 1.47 -3.75 -0.88
C GLY A 59 2.79 -3.15 -0.40
N THR A 60 3.06 -1.87 -0.70
CA THR A 60 4.23 -1.16 -0.16
C THR A 60 3.78 -0.07 0.80
N ILE A 61 4.39 -0.01 1.97
CA ILE A 61 4.24 1.09 2.93
C ILE A 61 5.56 1.80 3.09
N PHE A 62 5.50 3.11 3.15
CA PHE A 62 6.66 3.93 3.47
C PHE A 62 6.27 5.12 4.33
N VAL A 63 7.27 5.79 4.90
CA VAL A 63 7.10 7.06 5.61
C VAL A 63 7.72 8.14 4.74
N THR A 64 6.99 9.25 4.55
CA THR A 64 7.48 10.39 3.78
C THR A 64 8.80 10.93 4.35
N GLN A 65 9.63 11.51 3.50
CA GLN A 65 10.85 12.18 3.93
C GLN A 65 10.54 13.54 4.54
N GLY A 66 9.73 14.35 3.86
CA GLY A 66 9.34 15.68 4.31
C GLY A 66 8.35 15.63 5.49
N GLU A 67 8.16 16.78 6.11
CA GLU A 67 7.22 16.94 7.21
C GLU A 67 6.00 17.72 6.75
N VAL A 68 4.82 17.29 7.20
CA VAL A 68 3.58 18.05 7.08
C VAL A 68 3.16 18.56 8.45
N LEU A 69 2.57 19.75 8.47
CA LEU A 69 2.04 20.35 9.68
C LEU A 69 0.69 19.73 10.05
N GLY A 70 0.12 20.12 11.18
CA GLY A 70 -1.18 19.61 11.65
C GLY A 70 -2.35 19.88 10.69
N ASP A 71 -2.18 20.78 9.72
CA ASP A 71 -3.12 20.99 8.61
C ASP A 71 -2.87 20.06 7.41
N MET A 72 -1.98 19.08 7.52
CA MET A 72 -1.52 18.21 6.41
C MET A 72 -0.93 18.97 5.22
N ASN A 73 -0.56 20.23 5.38
CA ASN A 73 0.19 20.95 4.37
C ASN A 73 1.69 20.74 4.56
N VAL A 74 2.42 20.62 3.45
CA VAL A 74 3.87 20.47 3.50
C VAL A 74 4.50 21.70 4.15
N LEU A 75 5.44 21.46 5.06
CA LEU A 75 6.15 22.54 5.75
C LEU A 75 6.91 23.40 4.73
N GLY A 76 6.65 24.70 4.74
CA GLY A 76 7.28 25.66 3.83
C GLY A 76 6.56 25.86 2.49
N GLU A 77 5.49 25.11 2.22
CA GLU A 77 4.65 25.30 1.03
C GLU A 77 3.42 26.16 1.31
N ALA A 78 2.88 26.80 0.26
CA ALA A 78 1.58 27.45 0.32
C ALA A 78 0.46 26.44 0.61
N LEU A 79 -0.61 26.87 1.27
CA LEU A 79 -1.74 25.99 1.57
C LEU A 79 -2.41 25.53 0.26
N ARG A 80 -2.47 24.22 0.07
CA ARG A 80 -3.16 23.66 -1.10
C ARG A 80 -4.68 23.67 -0.94
N PRO A 81 -5.46 23.74 -2.05
CA PRO A 81 -6.91 23.90 -2.00
C PRO A 81 -7.67 22.61 -1.65
N GLU A 82 -7.04 21.42 -1.71
CA GLU A 82 -7.70 20.16 -1.37
C GLU A 82 -8.02 20.09 0.13
N GLY A 83 -8.99 19.24 0.50
CA GLY A 83 -9.22 18.89 1.90
C GLY A 83 -8.02 18.17 2.53
N PRO A 84 -7.96 18.03 3.86
CA PRO A 84 -6.78 17.53 4.56
C PRO A 84 -6.29 16.15 4.09
N ILE A 85 -7.22 15.22 3.85
CA ILE A 85 -6.90 13.89 3.29
C ILE A 85 -6.29 14.01 1.88
N GLY A 86 -6.83 14.90 1.05
CA GLY A 86 -6.29 15.16 -0.29
C GLY A 86 -4.89 15.77 -0.25
N ARG A 87 -4.61 16.67 0.71
CA ARG A 87 -3.25 17.21 0.93
C ARG A 87 -2.27 16.13 1.38
N ALA A 88 -2.68 15.26 2.30
CA ALA A 88 -1.87 14.15 2.76
C ALA A 88 -1.56 13.15 1.61
N ASP A 89 -2.57 12.79 0.82
CA ASP A 89 -2.40 11.94 -0.36
C ASP A 89 -1.50 12.60 -1.41
N TYR A 90 -1.70 13.90 -1.68
CA TYR A 90 -0.83 14.66 -2.58
C TYR A 90 0.64 14.57 -2.12
N PHE A 91 0.88 14.81 -0.83
CA PHE A 91 2.21 14.76 -0.26
C PHE A 91 2.85 13.38 -0.42
N CYS A 92 2.13 12.29 -0.10
CA CYS A 92 2.61 10.92 -0.34
C CYS A 92 2.99 10.68 -1.82
N ASN A 93 2.31 11.31 -2.77
CA ASN A 93 2.57 11.14 -4.20
C ASN A 93 3.67 12.05 -4.77
N HIS A 94 4.17 13.02 -4.01
CA HIS A 94 5.20 13.98 -4.43
C HIS A 94 6.44 13.95 -3.55
N ASP A 95 6.40 13.21 -2.44
CA ASP A 95 7.53 13.05 -1.53
C ASP A 95 8.67 12.26 -2.16
N ALA A 96 9.90 12.62 -1.79
CA ALA A 96 11.12 12.02 -2.32
C ALA A 96 11.30 10.53 -1.93
N ASN A 97 10.67 10.05 -0.84
CA ASN A 97 10.67 8.63 -0.48
C ASN A 97 9.61 7.82 -1.26
N LYS A 98 8.74 8.47 -2.05
CA LYS A 98 7.81 7.72 -2.90
C LYS A 98 8.61 6.79 -3.82
N PRO A 99 8.31 5.49 -3.84
CA PRO A 99 8.96 4.57 -4.77
C PRO A 99 8.83 5.04 -6.21
N ALA A 100 9.93 4.91 -6.96
CA ALA A 100 10.05 5.25 -8.38
C ALA A 100 9.28 4.23 -9.26
N ASN A 101 7.98 4.16 -9.05
CA ASN A 101 7.04 3.31 -9.77
C ASN A 101 5.82 4.14 -10.20
N SER A 102 5.01 3.56 -11.09
CA SER A 102 3.77 4.21 -11.57
C SER A 102 2.64 4.25 -10.55
N LYS A 103 2.85 3.71 -9.35
CA LYS A 103 1.84 3.56 -8.30
C LYS A 103 1.46 4.89 -7.68
N THR A 104 0.18 4.99 -7.34
CA THR A 104 -0.35 6.05 -6.49
C THR A 104 -0.34 5.60 -5.04
N TYR A 105 -0.23 6.53 -4.13
CA TYR A 105 -0.20 6.24 -2.70
C TYR A 105 -1.25 7.03 -1.96
N LYS A 106 -1.81 6.41 -0.94
CA LYS A 106 -2.69 7.05 0.03
C LYS A 106 -2.01 7.20 1.37
N ALA A 107 -2.24 8.33 2.00
CA ALA A 107 -1.86 8.55 3.39
C ALA A 107 -2.62 7.58 4.31
N LEU A 108 -1.89 6.86 5.15
CA LEU A 108 -2.42 6.09 6.28
C LEU A 108 -2.78 7.05 7.43
N LEU A 109 -3.85 7.81 7.19
CA LEU A 109 -4.30 8.89 8.06
C LEU A 109 -5.80 8.77 8.30
N VAL A 110 -6.21 8.96 9.55
CA VAL A 110 -7.59 8.87 9.99
C VAL A 110 -8.20 10.25 10.16
N LEU A 111 -9.36 10.46 9.55
CA LEU A 111 -10.23 11.61 9.73
C LEU A 111 -11.67 11.09 9.83
N PRO A 112 -12.32 11.19 11.01
CA PRO A 112 -13.71 10.78 11.19
C PRO A 112 -14.65 11.29 10.09
N GLY A 113 -15.46 10.39 9.52
CA GLY A 113 -16.41 10.71 8.45
C GLY A 113 -15.80 10.92 7.05
N VAL A 114 -14.47 10.83 6.90
CA VAL A 114 -13.79 10.98 5.60
C VAL A 114 -12.91 9.77 5.29
N ARG A 115 -12.02 9.39 6.21
CA ARG A 115 -11.14 8.22 6.09
C ARG A 115 -11.00 7.55 7.45
N VAL A 116 -11.56 6.35 7.62
CA VAL A 116 -11.51 5.60 8.88
C VAL A 116 -11.30 4.12 8.63
N ALA A 117 -10.50 3.49 9.50
CA ALA A 117 -10.47 2.04 9.62
C ALA A 117 -11.71 1.57 10.37
N CYS A 118 -11.85 2.01 11.62
CA CYS A 118 -12.92 1.55 12.50
C CYS A 118 -13.64 2.72 13.20
N THR A 119 -14.95 2.56 13.32
CA THR A 119 -15.87 3.39 14.12
C THR A 119 -16.22 2.76 15.47
N THR A 120 -15.81 1.52 15.68
CA THR A 120 -15.80 0.75 16.92
C THR A 120 -14.39 0.19 17.17
N THR A 121 -14.10 -0.26 18.39
CA THR A 121 -12.75 -0.77 18.72
C THR A 121 -12.44 -2.01 17.90
N ASN A 122 -11.30 -2.04 17.21
CA ASN A 122 -10.87 -3.14 16.33
C ASN A 122 -11.94 -3.56 15.31
N CYS A 123 -12.78 -2.62 14.86
CA CYS A 123 -13.84 -2.87 13.88
C CYS A 123 -14.78 -4.02 14.32
N ALA A 124 -15.19 -4.05 15.59
CA ALA A 124 -16.09 -5.09 16.12
C ALA A 124 -17.45 -5.16 15.39
N GLY A 125 -17.89 -4.09 14.75
CA GLY A 125 -19.06 -4.03 13.85
C GLY A 125 -18.76 -4.44 12.40
N GLY A 126 -17.52 -4.82 12.08
CA GLY A 126 -17.11 -5.47 10.83
C GLY A 126 -16.64 -4.52 9.71
N ILE A 127 -16.52 -5.08 8.50
CA ILE A 127 -15.95 -4.38 7.33
C ILE A 127 -16.71 -3.14 6.90
N SER A 128 -18.02 -3.07 7.18
CA SER A 128 -18.86 -1.94 6.81
C SER A 128 -18.52 -0.64 7.53
N GLU A 129 -17.73 -0.68 8.59
CA GLU A 129 -17.27 0.52 9.30
C GLU A 129 -16.23 1.32 8.50
N ARG A 130 -15.56 0.68 7.54
CA ARG A 130 -14.49 1.31 6.79
C ARG A 130 -15.03 2.36 5.84
N LEU A 131 -14.37 3.51 5.84
CA LEU A 131 -14.59 4.57 4.87
C LEU A 131 -13.24 4.98 4.32
N ASP A 132 -13.09 4.91 2.99
CA ASP A 132 -11.90 5.34 2.26
C ASP A 132 -10.56 4.74 2.78
N TRP A 133 -10.63 3.59 3.48
CA TRP A 133 -9.49 3.00 4.19
C TRP A 133 -8.36 2.62 3.22
N PRO A 134 -7.09 3.02 3.51
CA PRO A 134 -5.98 2.74 2.60
C PRO A 134 -5.68 1.26 2.49
N LEU A 135 -5.58 0.52 3.60
CA LEU A 135 -5.18 -0.90 3.55
C LEU A 135 -6.29 -1.77 2.93
N LYS A 136 -5.88 -2.84 2.25
CA LYS A 136 -6.74 -3.82 1.60
C LYS A 136 -6.81 -5.11 2.41
N PRO A 137 -7.92 -5.87 2.33
CA PRO A 137 -8.02 -7.18 2.96
C PRO A 137 -6.97 -8.18 2.45
N LEU A 138 -6.56 -9.13 3.29
CA LEU A 138 -5.77 -10.32 2.90
C LEU A 138 -4.50 -9.98 2.11
N THR A 139 -3.84 -8.90 2.47
CA THR A 139 -2.73 -8.33 1.72
C THR A 139 -1.47 -8.34 2.58
N THR A 140 -0.38 -8.87 2.04
CA THR A 140 0.95 -8.73 2.66
C THR A 140 1.58 -7.40 2.26
N TYR A 141 2.13 -6.69 3.25
CA TYR A 141 2.75 -5.38 3.08
C TYR A 141 4.25 -5.45 3.34
N LYS A 142 5.01 -4.63 2.62
CA LYS A 142 6.45 -4.51 2.77
C LYS A 142 6.91 -3.07 2.94
N ASN A 143 8.06 -2.90 3.58
CA ASN A 143 8.74 -1.61 3.66
C ASN A 143 9.61 -1.36 2.42
N LEU A 144 10.30 -0.21 2.39
CA LEU A 144 11.21 0.15 1.29
C LEU A 144 12.48 -0.72 1.21
N ALA A 145 12.81 -1.45 2.28
CA ALA A 145 13.90 -2.43 2.32
C ALA A 145 13.46 -3.83 1.86
N ASP A 146 12.25 -3.96 1.29
CA ASP A 146 11.65 -5.22 0.81
C ASP A 146 11.35 -6.25 1.92
N GLN A 147 11.39 -5.83 3.19
CA GLN A 147 11.02 -6.65 4.34
C GLN A 147 9.51 -6.64 4.52
N VAL A 148 8.93 -7.79 4.88
CA VAL A 148 7.49 -7.88 5.20
C VAL A 148 7.21 -7.17 6.51
N ILE A 149 6.33 -6.17 6.48
CA ILE A 149 5.90 -5.43 7.67
C ILE A 149 4.87 -6.25 8.45
N ASP A 150 3.81 -6.70 7.77
CA ASP A 150 2.73 -7.55 8.31
C ASP A 150 1.83 -8.00 7.14
N THR A 151 0.85 -8.83 7.43
CA THR A 151 -0.27 -9.16 6.56
C THR A 151 -1.57 -8.66 7.16
N THR A 152 -2.48 -8.16 6.34
CA THR A 152 -3.82 -7.80 6.80
C THR A 152 -4.77 -8.98 6.81
N GLY A 153 -5.70 -9.01 7.76
CA GLY A 153 -6.81 -9.95 7.77
C GLY A 153 -7.86 -9.64 6.69
N ALA A 154 -8.95 -10.42 6.67
CA ALA A 154 -10.12 -10.11 5.85
C ALA A 154 -10.75 -8.75 6.24
N ASP A 155 -10.44 -8.28 7.44
CA ASP A 155 -10.80 -6.98 7.97
C ASP A 155 -9.90 -5.81 7.48
N ALA A 156 -8.92 -6.06 6.60
CA ALA A 156 -7.90 -5.09 6.17
C ALA A 156 -7.18 -4.37 7.32
N LEU A 157 -7.12 -5.00 8.49
CA LEU A 157 -6.31 -4.58 9.62
C LEU A 157 -5.09 -5.50 9.69
N PHE A 158 -3.96 -5.01 10.17
CA PHE A 158 -2.79 -5.87 10.37
C PHE A 158 -3.08 -6.93 11.42
N THR A 159 -2.59 -8.12 11.16
CA THR A 159 -2.84 -9.28 12.02
C THR A 159 -1.97 -9.28 13.26
N PHE A 160 -0.83 -8.58 13.24
CA PHE A 160 0.10 -8.52 14.35
C PHE A 160 0.49 -9.91 14.87
N ASN A 161 0.76 -10.79 13.92
CA ASN A 161 1.04 -12.20 14.15
C ASN A 161 2.49 -12.47 14.56
N ASN A 162 3.32 -11.43 14.72
CA ASN A 162 4.67 -11.59 15.26
C ASN A 162 4.60 -12.19 16.67
N ILE A 163 5.09 -13.42 16.80
CA ILE A 163 4.96 -14.22 18.02
C ILE A 163 5.75 -13.67 19.21
N ASP A 164 6.79 -12.87 18.94
CA ASP A 164 7.69 -12.36 19.97
C ASP A 164 7.18 -11.03 20.56
N THR A 165 6.48 -10.21 19.76
CA THR A 165 6.12 -8.84 20.14
C THR A 165 4.61 -8.55 20.13
N GLY A 166 3.79 -9.41 19.50
CA GLY A 166 2.37 -9.14 19.27
C GLY A 166 2.13 -7.87 18.42
N GLY A 167 3.08 -7.55 17.54
CA GLY A 167 2.99 -6.43 16.61
C GLY A 167 3.56 -6.78 15.23
N LEU A 168 4.21 -5.83 14.56
CA LEU A 168 4.70 -5.98 13.19
C LEU A 168 5.86 -7.00 13.12
N ASP A 169 5.95 -7.69 11.99
CA ASP A 169 7.08 -8.57 11.67
C ASP A 169 8.37 -7.77 11.48
N ASN A 170 8.28 -6.60 10.84
CA ASN A 170 9.38 -5.64 10.67
C ASN A 170 8.90 -4.20 10.82
N GLN A 171 9.83 -3.31 11.17
CA GLN A 171 9.58 -1.87 11.26
C GLN A 171 9.21 -1.29 9.88
N ILE A 172 8.45 -0.18 9.87
CA ILE A 172 8.15 0.54 8.61
C ILE A 172 9.40 1.26 8.11
N VAL A 173 10.18 1.84 9.02
CA VAL A 173 11.52 2.40 8.75
C VAL A 173 12.45 2.08 9.92
N GLU A 174 13.73 1.90 9.63
CA GLU A 174 14.75 1.51 10.63
C GLU A 174 15.28 2.69 11.47
N SER A 175 14.74 3.89 11.27
CA SER A 175 15.11 5.09 12.02
C SER A 175 13.93 5.57 12.86
N THR A 176 14.21 6.07 14.07
CA THR A 176 13.19 6.67 14.93
C THR A 176 12.53 7.87 14.24
N GLN A 177 11.30 7.66 13.79
CA GLN A 177 10.46 8.65 13.16
C GLN A 177 9.03 8.50 13.70
N LEU A 178 8.34 9.64 13.75
CA LEU A 178 6.90 9.65 13.96
C LEU A 178 6.20 9.86 12.62
N ALA A 179 5.06 9.22 12.47
CA ALA A 179 4.12 9.49 11.39
C ALA A 179 2.78 9.94 11.96
N TRP A 180 2.16 10.94 11.35
CA TRP A 180 0.76 11.25 11.60
C TRP A 180 -0.11 10.09 11.16
N THR A 181 -1.02 9.67 12.05
CA THR A 181 -2.03 8.65 11.73
C THR A 181 -3.42 9.07 12.18
N GLY A 182 -3.57 9.87 13.24
CA GLY A 182 -4.90 10.20 13.81
C GLY A 182 -5.67 8.99 14.32
N MET A 183 -4.99 7.86 14.49
CA MET A 183 -5.59 6.57 14.80
C MET A 183 -5.15 6.12 16.19
N LYS A 184 -6.00 5.36 16.89
CA LYS A 184 -5.60 4.64 18.11
C LYS A 184 -4.92 3.31 17.74
N THR A 185 -4.18 2.71 18.66
CA THR A 185 -3.63 1.34 18.49
C THR A 185 -4.70 0.31 18.11
N THR A 186 -5.95 0.54 18.49
CA THR A 186 -7.09 -0.34 18.22
C THR A 186 -7.82 -0.05 16.91
N TYR A 187 -7.18 0.65 15.97
CA TYR A 187 -7.77 1.14 14.71
C TYR A 187 -9.00 2.06 14.85
N TYR A 188 -9.41 2.36 16.09
CA TYR A 188 -10.53 3.23 16.38
C TYR A 188 -10.15 4.67 16.03
N GLN A 189 -11.09 5.35 15.38
CA GLN A 189 -10.95 6.76 15.05
C GLN A 189 -10.63 7.63 16.27
N SER A 190 -9.58 8.45 16.19
CA SER A 190 -9.24 9.41 17.22
C SER A 190 -9.77 10.80 16.88
N ASN A 191 -10.13 11.57 17.90
CA ASN A 191 -10.39 13.00 17.73
C ASN A 191 -9.09 13.82 17.72
N ASN A 192 -7.96 13.23 18.10
CA ASN A 192 -6.64 13.86 18.03
C ASN A 192 -6.19 13.90 16.57
N SER A 193 -6.58 14.96 15.89
CA SER A 193 -6.36 15.14 14.45
C SER A 193 -5.96 16.58 14.15
N CYS A 194 -5.40 17.35 15.08
CA CYS A 194 -5.14 18.78 14.87
C CYS A 194 -6.39 19.54 14.38
N SER A 195 -7.52 19.34 15.07
CA SER A 195 -8.84 19.89 14.71
C SER A 195 -9.32 19.47 13.31
N GLY A 196 -9.37 18.17 13.04
CA GLY A 196 -9.81 17.64 11.73
C GLY A 196 -8.80 17.89 10.62
N TRP A 197 -7.52 17.97 10.98
CA TRP A 197 -6.35 18.18 10.16
C TRP A 197 -6.37 19.54 9.44
N THR A 198 -6.83 20.57 10.15
CA THR A 198 -6.95 21.93 9.64
C THR A 198 -6.16 22.96 10.44
N SER A 199 -5.58 22.56 11.58
CA SER A 199 -4.88 23.48 12.49
C SER A 199 -3.38 23.24 12.50
N ARG A 200 -2.61 24.33 12.45
CA ARG A 200 -1.16 24.36 12.70
C ARG A 200 -0.84 24.83 14.13
N SER A 201 -1.86 25.02 14.96
CA SER A 201 -1.70 25.53 16.31
C SER A 201 -0.92 24.54 17.16
N SER A 202 0.02 25.02 17.97
CA SER A 202 0.74 24.22 18.96
C SER A 202 -0.16 23.66 20.07
N SER A 203 -1.41 24.13 20.19
CA SER A 203 -2.42 23.60 21.09
C SER A 203 -3.29 22.48 20.48
N ALA A 204 -3.17 22.22 19.19
CA ALA A 204 -3.97 21.24 18.47
C ALA A 204 -3.18 19.94 18.30
N PHE A 205 -3.55 18.90 19.04
CA PHE A 205 -2.87 17.60 18.99
C PHE A 205 -3.38 16.71 17.86
N GLY A 206 -2.45 16.08 17.16
CA GLY A 206 -2.73 14.97 16.25
C GLY A 206 -2.27 13.65 16.88
N GLY A 207 -2.88 12.54 16.50
CA GLY A 207 -2.41 11.20 16.85
C GLY A 207 -1.25 10.81 15.95
N SER A 208 -0.15 10.34 16.56
CA SER A 208 1.06 9.90 15.85
C SER A 208 1.47 8.48 16.23
N ALA A 209 2.20 7.85 15.32
CA ALA A 209 2.71 6.48 15.43
C ALA A 209 4.23 6.44 15.38
N SER A 210 4.84 5.49 16.10
CA SER A 210 6.28 5.22 16.05
C SER A 210 6.60 4.25 14.93
N THR A 211 7.29 4.69 13.89
CA THR A 211 7.46 3.92 12.65
C THR A 211 8.59 2.88 12.73
N ASP A 212 9.40 2.96 13.78
CA ASP A 212 10.49 2.07 14.16
C ASP A 212 10.08 1.07 15.26
N SER A 213 8.78 0.89 15.50
CA SER A 213 8.28 -0.02 16.54
C SER A 213 7.86 -1.36 15.95
N TYR A 214 8.16 -2.45 16.69
CA TYR A 214 7.64 -3.79 16.42
C TYR A 214 6.30 -4.07 17.11
N ILE A 215 5.83 -3.18 17.99
CA ILE A 215 4.56 -3.34 18.71
C ILE A 215 3.48 -2.42 18.12
N GLN A 216 2.22 -2.59 18.53
CA GLN A 216 1.07 -1.87 17.94
C GLN A 216 1.12 -0.33 18.03
N SER A 217 2.07 0.26 18.78
CA SER A 217 2.29 1.72 18.80
C SER A 217 2.65 2.31 17.43
N VAL A 218 3.00 1.47 16.45
CA VAL A 218 3.19 1.79 15.04
C VAL A 218 1.91 2.18 14.29
N LEU A 219 0.74 1.97 14.88
CA LEU A 219 -0.53 2.46 14.35
C LEU A 219 -0.94 3.82 14.91
N GLY A 220 -0.46 4.11 16.12
CA GLY A 220 -0.86 5.27 16.90
C GLY A 220 -0.61 5.00 18.37
N GLY A 221 -0.22 6.01 19.14
CA GLY A 221 0.08 5.85 20.56
C GLY A 221 0.66 7.11 21.20
N GLY A 222 1.17 8.03 20.36
CA GLY A 222 1.59 9.36 20.77
C GLY A 222 0.62 10.44 20.36
N ASN A 223 0.81 11.62 20.94
CA ASN A 223 0.24 12.86 20.43
C ASN A 223 1.39 13.80 20.08
N SER A 224 1.30 14.44 18.92
CA SER A 224 2.26 15.46 18.49
C SER A 224 1.52 16.78 18.27
N TYR A 225 2.25 17.91 18.27
CA TYR A 225 1.70 19.27 18.14
C TYR A 225 2.27 20.04 16.94
N SER A 226 3.23 19.46 16.21
CA SER A 226 4.04 20.15 15.19
C SER A 226 4.21 19.30 13.93
N ALA A 227 5.11 19.70 13.03
CA ALA A 227 5.39 18.99 11.79
C ALA A 227 5.82 17.53 12.08
N VAL A 228 5.19 16.58 11.39
CA VAL A 228 5.49 15.14 11.46
C VAL A 228 5.34 14.57 10.05
N LYS A 229 6.03 13.47 9.76
CA LYS A 229 5.90 12.76 8.48
C LYS A 229 4.53 12.09 8.36
N THR A 230 4.19 11.58 7.19
CA THR A 230 2.96 10.83 6.96
C THR A 230 3.29 9.42 6.50
N GLY A 231 2.58 8.43 7.04
CA GLY A 231 2.64 7.06 6.53
C GLY A 231 1.89 6.98 5.21
N ALA A 232 2.44 6.29 4.22
CA ALA A 232 1.87 6.15 2.90
C ALA A 232 1.75 4.68 2.53
N TYR A 233 0.72 4.34 1.78
CA TYR A 233 0.48 3.00 1.27
C TYR A 233 0.11 3.03 -0.21
N ASP A 234 0.67 2.10 -0.98
CA ASP A 234 0.35 1.88 -2.39
C ASP A 234 -1.13 1.59 -2.59
N ILE A 235 -1.86 2.54 -3.17
CA ILE A 235 -3.17 2.30 -3.74
C ILE A 235 -2.97 2.18 -5.26
N ASP A 236 -3.18 0.98 -5.80
CA ASP A 236 -2.95 0.63 -7.20
C ASP A 236 -2.84 1.78 -8.23
N ALA A 237 -1.74 1.78 -9.01
CA ALA A 237 -1.64 2.55 -10.25
C ALA A 237 -2.78 2.21 -11.19
N ALA A 238 -3.63 3.19 -11.46
CA ALA A 238 -4.47 3.17 -12.63
C ALA A 238 -4.05 4.32 -13.56
N SER A 239 -3.12 4.04 -14.48
CA SER A 239 -3.24 4.64 -15.81
C SER A 239 -4.26 3.81 -16.57
N VAL A 240 -5.53 4.14 -16.39
CA VAL A 240 -6.62 3.58 -17.17
C VAL A 240 -6.57 4.23 -18.55
N THR A 241 -6.20 3.45 -19.57
CA THR A 241 -6.78 3.62 -20.91
C THR A 241 -7.67 2.42 -21.13
N ILE A 242 -8.99 2.61 -21.03
CA ILE A 242 -9.96 1.61 -21.43
C ILE A 242 -9.88 1.48 -22.95
N LEU A 243 -9.36 0.37 -23.45
CA LEU A 243 -9.90 -0.25 -24.65
C LEU A 243 -10.08 -1.76 -24.42
N ASN A 244 -11.36 -2.14 -24.39
CA ASN A 244 -11.94 -3.48 -24.50
C ASN A 244 -11.73 -4.51 -23.37
N LYS A 245 -12.67 -4.41 -22.43
CA LYS A 245 -13.37 -5.47 -21.71
C LYS A 245 -13.26 -6.88 -22.36
N LYS A 246 -12.34 -7.71 -21.86
CA LYS A 246 -12.62 -9.13 -21.55
C LYS A 246 -11.59 -9.65 -20.55
N LEU A 247 -12.08 -9.92 -19.34
CA LEU A 247 -11.34 -10.59 -18.26
C LEU A 247 -10.84 -11.96 -18.74
N TYR A 248 -9.53 -12.09 -18.90
CA TYR A 248 -8.81 -13.35 -18.77
C TYR A 248 -7.52 -13.08 -18.01
N PRO A 249 -7.09 -14.00 -17.14
CA PRO A 249 -5.94 -13.74 -16.29
C PRO A 249 -4.64 -13.71 -17.12
N PRO A 250 -3.66 -12.85 -16.77
CA PRO A 250 -2.37 -12.80 -17.45
C PRO A 250 -1.63 -14.11 -17.27
N ILE A 251 -0.57 -14.37 -18.05
CA ILE A 251 0.15 -15.64 -18.09
C ILE A 251 1.65 -15.35 -18.45
N LEU A 252 2.61 -15.74 -17.60
CA LEU A 252 4.08 -15.55 -17.62
C LEU A 252 4.78 -16.58 -18.48
N ILE A 253 5.25 -16.17 -19.64
CA ILE A 253 6.08 -17.02 -20.50
C ILE A 253 7.55 -16.93 -20.04
N ILE A 254 8.11 -18.04 -19.54
CA ILE A 254 9.57 -18.26 -19.48
C ILE A 254 9.88 -19.77 -19.47
N GLU A 255 10.45 -20.21 -20.59
CA GLU A 255 10.95 -21.57 -20.89
C GLU A 255 10.08 -22.72 -20.43
#